data_AF-A0A098TLK9-F1
#
_entry.id   AF-A0A098TLK9-F1
#
_cell.length_a   1.000
_cell.length_b   1.000
_cell.length_c   1.000
_cell.angle_alpha   90.00
_cell.angle_beta   90.00
_cell.angle_gamma   90.00
#
_symmetry.space_group_name_H-M   'P 1'
#
loop_
_entity.id
_entity.type
_entity.pdbx_description
1 polymer ?
#
loop_
_entity_poly.entity_id
_entity_poly.type
_entity_poly.pdbx_seq_one_letter_code
_entity_poly.pdbx_strand_id
1 'polypeptide(L)'
;MPFLESLHSAVQSHTGQFSCSEINREENTKVVHFRHVGLPPDAGLVIPKIQGLEEFYGTYSQLTLYFEEESGDAAYFIASPSQWEELNSDFRPWLDVIDEEEVDEFLPNWINDCIVIGEIPRSGNYLLVPTVGSDAGKVFEFEHDGFEFLELGLSLPDFVARTLDLDSGRLTAIASHIRFITPTENRQWWIEELRDNRGNVICSEA
;
A
#
# COMPACT_ATOMS: atom_id res chain seq x y z
N MET A 1 0.82 -18.56 -14.09
CA MET A 1 2.21 -18.96 -13.77
C MET A 1 3.25 -17.97 -14.31
N PRO A 2 3.38 -17.68 -15.62
CA PRO A 2 4.45 -16.78 -16.11
C PRO A 2 4.32 -15.33 -15.64
N PHE A 3 3.09 -14.84 -15.42
CA PHE A 3 2.84 -13.49 -14.89
C PHE A 3 3.38 -13.31 -13.46
N LEU A 4 3.10 -14.26 -12.55
CA LEU A 4 3.54 -14.17 -11.15
C LEU A 4 5.06 -14.28 -11.02
N GLU A 5 5.69 -15.16 -11.80
CA GLU A 5 7.16 -15.26 -11.85
C GLU A 5 7.80 -13.96 -12.36
N SER A 6 7.20 -13.34 -13.40
CA SER A 6 7.65 -12.04 -13.91
C SER A 6 7.46 -10.94 -12.89
N LEU A 7 6.31 -10.92 -12.20
CA LEU A 7 6.01 -9.95 -11.14
C LEU A 7 6.98 -10.10 -9.97
N HIS A 8 7.25 -11.33 -9.54
CA HIS A 8 8.22 -11.62 -8.49
C HIS A 8 9.62 -11.10 -8.86
N SER A 9 10.07 -11.37 -10.09
CA SER A 9 11.33 -10.84 -10.60
C SER A 9 11.34 -9.31 -10.69
N ALA A 10 10.21 -8.70 -11.07
CA ALA A 10 10.07 -7.25 -11.15
C ALA A 10 10.17 -6.61 -9.76
N VAL A 11 9.46 -7.12 -8.76
CA VAL A 11 9.55 -6.67 -7.37
C VAL A 11 10.99 -6.80 -6.84
N GLN A 12 11.64 -7.95 -7.05
CA GLN A 12 12.99 -8.19 -6.52
C GLN A 12 14.06 -7.29 -7.15
N SER A 13 13.90 -6.94 -8.42
CA SER A 13 14.87 -6.13 -9.15
C SER A 13 14.57 -4.64 -9.10
N HIS A 14 13.34 -4.23 -8.80
CA HIS A 14 12.95 -2.83 -8.81
C HIS A 14 13.52 -2.09 -7.60
N THR A 15 14.36 -1.09 -7.88
CA THR A 15 14.95 -0.19 -6.90
C THR A 15 15.01 1.22 -7.49
N GLY A 16 15.22 2.21 -6.63
CA GLY A 16 15.31 3.58 -7.09
C GLY A 16 15.54 4.56 -5.96
N GLN A 17 15.25 5.80 -6.25
CA GLN A 17 15.36 6.91 -5.32
C GLN A 17 14.19 7.88 -5.45
N PHE A 18 13.85 8.49 -4.33
CA PHE A 18 13.01 9.66 -4.23
C PHE A 18 13.89 10.89 -4.03
N SER A 19 13.65 11.92 -4.83
CA SER A 19 14.13 13.27 -4.56
C SER A 19 13.05 13.99 -3.75
N CYS A 20 13.41 14.51 -2.58
CA CYS A 20 12.45 15.09 -1.65
C CYS A 20 12.83 16.53 -1.27
N SER A 21 11.83 17.35 -0.96
CA SER A 21 11.95 18.70 -0.40
C SER A 21 11.45 18.74 1.05
N GLU A 22 12.00 19.59 1.91
CA GLU A 22 11.48 19.76 3.28
C GLU A 22 10.20 20.60 3.27
N ILE A 23 9.15 20.11 3.93
CA ILE A 23 7.86 20.83 3.99
C ILE A 23 8.04 22.14 4.76
N ASN A 24 7.63 23.27 4.16
CA ASN A 24 7.80 24.65 4.65
C ASN A 24 9.24 25.20 4.57
N ARG A 25 10.19 24.46 3.97
CA ARG A 25 11.60 24.85 3.75
C ARG A 25 12.15 24.17 2.51
N GLU A 26 11.51 24.42 1.37
CA GLU A 26 11.71 23.68 0.12
C GLU A 26 13.13 23.85 -0.46
N GLU A 27 13.92 24.80 0.04
CA GLU A 27 15.35 24.90 -0.25
C GLU A 27 16.18 23.71 0.27
N ASN A 28 15.69 23.02 1.30
CA ASN A 28 16.31 21.83 1.84
C ASN A 28 15.84 20.62 1.04
N THR A 29 16.80 19.82 0.56
CA THR A 29 16.53 18.62 -0.24
C THR A 29 17.20 17.40 0.36
N LYS A 30 16.59 16.23 0.14
CA LYS A 30 17.13 14.91 0.52
C LYS A 30 16.91 13.94 -0.64
N VAL A 31 17.84 13.01 -0.81
CA VAL A 31 17.63 11.82 -1.64
C VAL A 31 17.42 10.62 -0.73
N VAL A 32 16.38 9.87 -1.00
CA VAL A 32 16.00 8.68 -0.26
C VAL A 32 16.03 7.48 -1.19
N HIS A 33 16.70 6.39 -0.82
CA HIS A 33 16.74 5.18 -1.64
C HIS A 33 15.65 4.21 -1.18
N PHE A 34 14.98 3.56 -2.11
CA PHE A 34 13.97 2.57 -1.80
C PHE A 34 14.29 1.21 -2.39
N ARG A 35 13.75 0.18 -1.74
CA ARG A 35 13.63 -1.18 -2.29
C ARG A 35 12.31 -1.81 -1.87
N HIS A 36 11.97 -2.95 -2.44
CA HIS A 36 10.84 -3.77 -1.98
C HIS A 36 11.35 -4.91 -1.10
N VAL A 37 10.57 -5.29 -0.09
CA VAL A 37 10.94 -6.34 0.87
C VAL A 37 9.84 -7.38 0.94
N GLY A 38 10.07 -8.53 0.31
CA GLY A 38 9.17 -9.67 0.38
C GLY A 38 9.71 -10.77 1.29
N LEU A 39 8.84 -11.40 2.07
CA LEU A 39 9.14 -12.64 2.79
C LEU A 39 8.70 -13.86 1.98
N PRO A 40 9.43 -15.00 2.04
CA PRO A 40 9.06 -16.20 1.31
C PRO A 40 7.67 -16.71 1.73
N PRO A 41 6.97 -17.47 0.86
CA PRO A 41 5.65 -17.99 1.19
C PRO A 41 5.72 -18.96 2.37
N ASP A 42 4.67 -18.98 3.20
CA ASP A 42 4.55 -19.88 4.33
C ASP A 42 3.41 -20.89 4.08
N ALA A 43 3.80 -22.17 4.00
CA ALA A 43 2.88 -23.27 3.74
C ALA A 43 1.90 -23.54 4.90
N GLY A 44 2.12 -22.95 6.08
CA GLY A 44 1.23 -23.02 7.23
C GLY A 44 0.05 -22.04 7.17
N LEU A 45 0.07 -21.08 6.23
CA LEU A 45 -0.97 -20.07 6.11
C LEU A 45 -2.25 -20.64 5.49
N VAL A 46 -3.39 -20.29 6.08
CA VAL A 46 -4.71 -20.62 5.52
C VAL A 46 -5.20 -19.42 4.72
N ILE A 47 -5.18 -19.55 3.39
CA ILE A 47 -5.62 -18.49 2.48
C ILE A 47 -7.05 -18.79 2.00
N PRO A 48 -7.98 -17.84 2.08
CA PRO A 48 -9.32 -18.02 1.53
C PRO A 48 -9.27 -18.06 0.00
N LYS A 49 -10.20 -18.80 -0.60
CA LYS A 49 -10.33 -18.98 -2.06
C LYS A 49 -10.93 -17.74 -2.72
N ILE A 50 -10.14 -16.68 -2.77
CA ILE A 50 -10.48 -15.40 -3.36
C ILE A 50 -9.45 -15.12 -4.47
N GLN A 51 -9.93 -14.57 -5.59
CA GLN A 51 -9.10 -14.29 -6.76
C GLN A 51 -7.84 -13.49 -6.38
N GLY A 52 -6.68 -13.97 -6.83
CA GLY A 52 -5.39 -13.31 -6.62
C GLY A 52 -4.74 -13.51 -5.25
N LEU A 53 -5.48 -13.87 -4.19
CA LEU A 53 -4.89 -14.07 -2.86
C LEU A 53 -4.02 -15.32 -2.79
N GLU A 54 -4.53 -16.49 -3.19
CA GLU A 54 -3.74 -17.74 -3.18
C GLU A 54 -2.46 -17.62 -4.03
N GLU A 55 -2.57 -16.94 -5.17
CA GLU A 55 -1.47 -16.70 -6.10
C GLU A 55 -0.39 -15.80 -5.50
N PHE A 56 -0.80 -14.69 -4.88
CA PHE A 56 0.11 -13.77 -4.20
C PHE A 56 0.78 -14.45 -2.99
N TYR A 57 -0.01 -15.07 -2.11
CA TYR A 57 0.51 -15.69 -0.88
C TYR A 57 1.29 -16.98 -1.12
N GLY A 58 1.12 -17.61 -2.29
CA GLY A 58 2.01 -18.66 -2.78
C GLY A 58 3.38 -18.15 -3.23
N THR A 59 3.55 -16.84 -3.38
CA THR A 59 4.81 -16.18 -3.79
C THR A 59 5.46 -15.42 -2.63
N TYR A 60 4.66 -14.74 -1.82
CA TYR A 60 5.10 -13.94 -0.69
C TYR A 60 4.23 -14.22 0.54
N SER A 61 4.81 -14.45 1.73
CA SER A 61 3.99 -14.40 2.95
C SER A 61 3.67 -12.97 3.36
N GLN A 62 4.48 -12.00 2.94
CA GLN A 62 4.37 -10.58 3.25
C GLN A 62 5.13 -9.78 2.19
N LEU A 63 4.70 -8.55 1.88
CA LEU A 63 5.41 -7.65 0.98
C LEU A 63 5.32 -6.19 1.44
N THR A 64 6.47 -5.56 1.60
CA THR A 64 6.58 -4.11 1.82
C THR A 64 7.08 -3.45 0.54
N LEU A 65 6.34 -2.44 0.06
CA LEU A 65 6.66 -1.71 -1.18
C LEU A 65 7.24 -0.33 -0.87
N TYR A 66 8.26 0.06 -1.63
CA TYR A 66 8.97 1.35 -1.49
C TYR A 66 9.52 1.58 -0.07
N PHE A 67 10.14 0.55 0.51
CA PHE A 67 10.73 0.57 1.83
C PHE A 67 12.06 1.33 1.84
N GLU A 68 12.22 2.18 2.85
CA GLU A 68 13.43 2.94 3.18
C GLU A 68 14.03 2.37 4.46
N GLU A 69 15.31 1.97 4.42
CA GLU A 69 15.91 1.20 5.52
C GLU A 69 16.24 2.04 6.76
N GLU A 70 16.59 3.32 6.58
CA GLU A 70 17.06 4.19 7.66
C GLU A 70 15.92 4.60 8.60
N SER A 71 14.79 5.04 8.05
CA SER A 71 13.60 5.46 8.80
C SER A 71 12.62 4.32 9.05
N GLY A 72 12.70 3.26 8.25
CA GLY A 72 11.73 2.17 8.23
C GLY A 72 10.39 2.54 7.59
N ASP A 73 10.31 3.66 6.88
CA ASP A 73 9.09 4.10 6.20
C ASP A 73 8.87 3.32 4.89
N ALA A 74 7.60 3.16 4.49
CA ALA A 74 7.21 2.46 3.28
C ALA A 74 5.87 2.99 2.73
N ALA A 75 5.63 2.79 1.43
CA ALA A 75 4.36 3.16 0.80
C ALA A 75 3.22 2.24 1.21
N TYR A 76 3.50 0.93 1.19
CA TYR A 76 2.49 -0.08 1.45
C TYR A 76 3.11 -1.25 2.22
N PHE A 77 2.34 -1.77 3.16
CA PHE A 77 2.63 -2.99 3.88
C PHE A 77 1.50 -4.00 3.62
N ILE A 78 1.78 -5.03 2.83
CA ILE A 78 0.88 -6.19 2.63
C ILE A 78 1.28 -7.25 3.66
N ALA A 79 0.41 -7.46 4.64
CA ALA A 79 0.68 -8.23 5.83
C ALA A 79 0.54 -9.75 5.61
N SER A 80 1.15 -10.52 6.51
CA SER A 80 0.89 -11.96 6.57
C SER A 80 -0.57 -12.23 6.94
N PRO A 81 -1.21 -13.29 6.43
CA PRO A 81 -2.53 -13.73 6.87
C PRO A 81 -2.65 -13.97 8.37
N SER A 82 -1.53 -14.26 9.05
CA SER A 82 -1.49 -14.35 10.50
C SER A 82 -1.73 -13.02 11.23
N GLN A 83 -1.66 -11.89 10.53
CA GLN A 83 -1.82 -10.53 11.05
C GLN A 83 -3.16 -9.89 10.66
N TRP A 84 -3.96 -10.52 9.80
CA TRP A 84 -5.20 -9.92 9.31
C TRP A 84 -6.22 -9.63 10.41
N GLU A 85 -6.28 -10.47 11.45
CA GLU A 85 -7.20 -10.26 12.57
C GLU A 85 -6.84 -9.00 13.37
N GLU A 86 -5.55 -8.78 13.60
CA GLU A 86 -5.03 -7.59 14.28
C GLU A 86 -5.34 -6.33 13.44
N LEU A 87 -5.02 -6.35 12.15
CA LEU A 87 -5.35 -5.26 11.23
C LEU A 87 -6.85 -4.99 11.17
N ASN A 88 -7.68 -6.03 11.13
CA ASN A 88 -9.13 -5.87 11.17
C ASN A 88 -9.58 -5.26 12.50
N SER A 89 -9.02 -5.68 13.64
CA SER A 89 -9.32 -5.09 14.94
C SER A 89 -8.96 -3.60 15.01
N ASP A 90 -7.90 -3.16 14.33
CA ASP A 90 -7.49 -1.77 14.28
C ASP A 90 -8.33 -0.95 13.29
N PHE A 91 -8.77 -1.58 12.20
CA PHE A 91 -9.62 -0.96 11.19
C PHE A 91 -11.06 -0.73 11.66
N ARG A 92 -11.69 -1.70 12.34
CA ARG A 92 -13.12 -1.65 12.69
C ARG A 92 -13.55 -0.40 13.48
N PRO A 93 -12.78 0.11 14.46
CA PRO A 93 -13.12 1.34 15.17
C PRO A 93 -13.33 2.56 14.28
N TRP A 94 -12.74 2.59 13.07
CA TRP A 94 -12.98 3.67 12.10
C TRP A 94 -14.39 3.64 11.51
N LEU A 95 -15.06 2.48 11.53
CA LEU A 95 -16.43 2.35 11.03
C LEU A 95 -17.47 2.64 12.11
N ASP A 96 -17.12 2.44 13.39
CA ASP A 96 -18.01 2.64 14.55
C ASP A 96 -18.45 4.10 14.76
N VAL A 97 -17.79 5.06 14.07
CA VAL A 97 -18.15 6.48 14.13
C VAL A 97 -19.30 6.86 13.21
N ILE A 98 -19.72 5.96 12.31
CA ILE A 98 -20.82 6.20 11.39
C ILE A 98 -22.13 5.75 12.03
N ASP A 99 -23.12 6.64 12.02
CA ASP A 99 -24.45 6.31 12.49
C ASP A 99 -25.11 5.26 11.59
N GLU A 100 -25.90 4.36 12.18
CA GLU A 100 -26.57 3.27 11.44
C GLU A 100 -27.43 3.77 10.26
N GLU A 101 -27.93 5.01 10.34
CA GLU A 101 -28.73 5.66 9.29
C GLU A 101 -27.89 6.16 8.10
N GLU A 102 -26.59 6.34 8.28
CA GLU A 102 -25.64 6.86 7.28
C GLU A 102 -24.81 5.75 6.63
N VAL A 103 -24.81 4.53 7.20
CA VAL A 103 -24.02 3.38 6.73
C VAL A 103 -24.19 3.11 5.24
N ASP A 104 -25.44 3.07 4.74
CA ASP A 104 -25.71 2.75 3.33
C ASP A 104 -25.27 3.86 2.36
N GLU A 105 -25.05 5.09 2.85
CA GLU A 105 -24.60 6.23 2.05
C GLU A 105 -23.06 6.31 1.99
N PHE A 106 -22.37 5.97 3.08
CA PHE A 106 -20.93 6.13 3.21
C PHE A 106 -20.13 4.83 3.03
N LEU A 107 -20.72 3.66 3.32
CA LEU A 107 -19.99 2.39 3.30
C LEU A 107 -20.32 1.55 2.07
N PRO A 108 -19.31 0.94 1.44
CA PRO A 108 -19.54 -0.09 0.45
C PRO A 108 -20.34 -1.25 1.05
N ASN A 109 -21.26 -1.82 0.25
CA ASN A 109 -22.10 -2.94 0.68
C ASN A 109 -21.32 -4.20 1.11
N TRP A 110 -20.04 -4.30 0.74
CA TRP A 110 -19.16 -5.41 1.07
C TRP A 110 -18.31 -5.18 2.33
N ILE A 111 -18.43 -4.03 3.00
CA ILE A 111 -17.53 -3.62 4.10
C ILE A 111 -17.48 -4.62 5.28
N ASN A 112 -18.58 -5.32 5.52
CA ASN A 112 -18.67 -6.34 6.57
C ASN A 112 -18.06 -7.68 6.12
N ASP A 113 -17.93 -7.89 4.82
CA ASP A 113 -17.45 -9.11 4.17
C ASP A 113 -16.13 -8.84 3.43
N CYS A 114 -15.16 -8.22 4.10
CA CYS A 114 -13.83 -7.95 3.56
C CYS A 114 -12.71 -8.44 4.49
N ILE A 115 -11.52 -8.59 3.92
CA ILE A 115 -10.28 -8.90 4.64
C ILE A 115 -9.41 -7.66 4.62
N VAL A 116 -8.90 -7.26 5.79
CA VAL A 116 -7.85 -6.24 5.90
C VAL A 116 -6.50 -6.91 5.68
N ILE A 117 -5.95 -6.74 4.48
CA ILE A 117 -4.73 -7.44 4.05
C ILE A 117 -3.45 -6.65 4.30
N GLY A 118 -3.56 -5.39 4.72
CA GLY A 118 -2.42 -4.51 4.86
C GLY A 118 -2.81 -3.09 5.21
N GLU A 119 -1.83 -2.21 5.16
CA GLU A 119 -1.97 -0.80 5.50
C GLU A 119 -0.99 0.08 4.72
N ILE A 120 -1.25 1.38 4.74
CA ILE A 120 -0.23 2.39 4.48
C ILE A 120 0.37 2.77 5.85
N PRO A 121 1.63 2.41 6.14
CA PRO A 121 2.17 2.54 7.48
C PRO A 121 2.06 3.96 8.06
N ARG A 122 1.63 4.05 9.33
CA ARG A 122 1.51 5.31 10.08
C ARG A 122 0.54 6.35 9.48
N SER A 123 -0.31 5.95 8.55
CA SER A 123 -1.37 6.81 8.03
C SER A 123 -2.70 6.59 8.77
N GLY A 124 -3.07 5.35 9.08
CA GLY A 124 -4.46 5.01 9.44
C GLY A 124 -5.28 4.53 8.23
N ASN A 125 -4.66 4.42 7.05
CA ASN A 125 -5.27 3.87 5.85
C ASN A 125 -4.99 2.37 5.73
N TYR A 126 -6.01 1.63 5.30
CA TYR A 126 -6.00 0.16 5.27
C TYR A 126 -6.23 -0.37 3.87
N LEU A 127 -5.59 -1.50 3.56
CA LEU A 127 -5.80 -2.24 2.32
C LEU A 127 -6.85 -3.33 2.55
N LEU A 128 -7.96 -3.25 1.81
CA LEU A 128 -9.13 -4.09 1.95
C LEU A 128 -9.32 -4.98 0.70
N VAL A 129 -9.71 -6.22 0.92
CA VAL A 129 -10.12 -7.15 -0.15
C VAL A 129 -11.53 -7.65 0.14
N PRO A 130 -12.54 -7.25 -0.65
CA PRO A 130 -13.88 -7.79 -0.54
C PRO A 130 -13.88 -9.30 -0.80
N THR A 131 -14.73 -10.03 -0.08
CA THR A 131 -14.85 -11.49 -0.20
C THR A 131 -16.13 -11.94 -0.92
N VAL A 132 -17.05 -10.99 -1.14
CA VAL A 132 -18.36 -11.22 -1.76
C VAL A 132 -18.67 -10.16 -2.82
N GLY A 133 -19.71 -10.40 -3.62
CA GLY A 133 -20.21 -9.46 -4.61
C GLY A 133 -19.33 -9.36 -5.86
N SER A 134 -19.59 -8.33 -6.68
CA SER A 134 -18.86 -8.06 -7.94
C SER A 134 -17.42 -7.60 -7.74
N ASP A 135 -17.11 -7.12 -6.54
CA ASP A 135 -15.79 -6.57 -6.19
C ASP A 135 -14.91 -7.57 -5.45
N ALA A 136 -15.38 -8.81 -5.27
CA ALA A 136 -14.64 -9.87 -4.61
C ALA A 136 -13.24 -10.06 -5.23
N GLY A 137 -12.20 -9.98 -4.41
CA GLY A 137 -10.80 -10.14 -4.80
C GLY A 137 -10.11 -8.88 -5.30
N LYS A 138 -10.83 -7.78 -5.57
CA LYS A 138 -10.21 -6.47 -5.83
C LYS A 138 -9.52 -5.93 -4.58
N VAL A 139 -8.62 -4.98 -4.75
CA VAL A 139 -7.94 -4.27 -3.66
C VAL A 139 -8.45 -2.85 -3.59
N PHE A 140 -8.88 -2.44 -2.40
CA PHE A 140 -9.27 -1.08 -2.08
C PHE A 140 -8.36 -0.51 -0.99
N GLU A 141 -8.13 0.80 -1.04
CA GLU A 141 -7.67 1.57 0.10
C GLU A 141 -8.87 2.18 0.81
N PHE A 142 -8.92 2.02 2.12
CA PHE A 142 -9.69 2.91 2.98
C PHE A 142 -8.81 4.10 3.34
N GLU A 143 -9.21 5.29 2.87
CA GLU A 143 -8.54 6.56 3.13
C GLU A 143 -9.27 7.27 4.28
N HIS A 144 -8.60 7.44 5.42
CA HIS A 144 -9.27 7.81 6.66
C HIS A 144 -9.63 9.31 6.74
N ASP A 145 -8.92 10.20 6.04
CA ASP A 145 -9.13 11.65 6.14
C ASP A 145 -10.38 12.11 5.40
N GLY A 146 -10.57 11.59 4.17
CA GLY A 146 -11.73 11.80 3.31
C GLY A 146 -12.84 10.75 3.50
N PHE A 147 -12.54 9.68 4.24
CA PHE A 147 -13.45 8.56 4.46
C PHE A 147 -13.87 7.88 3.14
N GLU A 148 -12.90 7.62 2.27
CA GLU A 148 -13.12 7.11 0.91
C GLU A 148 -12.61 5.67 0.73
N PHE A 149 -13.21 4.96 -0.23
CA PHE A 149 -12.81 3.60 -0.63
C PHE A 149 -12.32 3.62 -2.08
N LEU A 150 -11.00 3.66 -2.26
CA LEU A 150 -10.37 3.85 -3.56
C LEU A 150 -9.94 2.50 -4.15
N GLU A 151 -10.42 2.14 -5.34
CA GLU A 151 -9.99 0.91 -6.04
C GLU A 151 -8.53 1.05 -6.50
N LEU A 152 -7.63 0.23 -5.96
CA LEU A 152 -6.21 0.24 -6.29
C LEU A 152 -5.83 -0.80 -7.35
N GLY A 153 -6.57 -1.90 -7.44
CA GLY A 153 -6.34 -2.97 -8.39
C GLY A 153 -7.46 -4.01 -8.44
N LEU A 154 -7.51 -4.77 -9.54
CA LEU A 154 -8.51 -5.81 -9.79
C LEU A 154 -8.20 -7.14 -9.09
N SER A 155 -7.00 -7.25 -8.53
CA SER A 155 -6.52 -8.36 -7.71
C SER A 155 -5.27 -7.93 -6.95
N LEU A 156 -4.86 -8.68 -5.92
CA LEU A 156 -3.62 -8.38 -5.20
C LEU A 156 -2.37 -8.37 -6.10
N PRO A 157 -2.16 -9.33 -7.02
CA PRO A 157 -1.09 -9.24 -8.01
C PRO A 157 -1.20 -8.05 -8.97
N ASP A 158 -2.41 -7.68 -9.41
CA ASP A 158 -2.63 -6.50 -10.27
C ASP A 158 -2.30 -5.19 -9.53
N PHE A 159 -2.72 -5.06 -8.26
CA PHE A 159 -2.33 -3.95 -7.41
C PHE A 159 -0.81 -3.81 -7.33
N VAL A 160 -0.08 -4.88 -6.99
CA VAL A 160 1.38 -4.85 -6.91
C VAL A 160 1.99 -4.45 -8.26
N ALA A 161 1.52 -5.02 -9.37
CA ALA A 161 2.03 -4.70 -10.70
C ALA A 161 1.84 -3.22 -11.05
N ARG A 162 0.65 -2.65 -10.78
CA ARG A 162 0.38 -1.22 -11.01
C ARG A 162 1.15 -0.32 -10.06
N THR A 163 1.40 -0.76 -8.83
CA THR A 163 2.21 -0.02 -7.85
C THR A 163 3.68 0.01 -8.27
N LEU A 164 4.17 -0.97 -9.04
CA LEU A 164 5.49 -0.89 -9.66
C LEU A 164 5.53 0.02 -10.90
N ASP A 165 4.41 0.49 -11.44
CA ASP A 165 4.35 1.33 -12.64
C ASP A 165 3.55 2.60 -12.35
N LEU A 166 4.11 3.42 -11.46
CA LEU A 166 3.45 4.62 -10.96
C LEU A 166 3.24 5.66 -12.08
N ASP A 167 2.17 6.43 -11.95
CA ASP A 167 2.00 7.72 -12.62
C ASP A 167 2.17 8.85 -11.59
N SER A 168 2.10 10.11 -12.06
CA SER A 168 2.23 11.29 -11.20
C SER A 168 1.18 11.34 -10.09
N GLY A 169 -0.06 10.96 -10.37
CA GLY A 169 -1.14 10.95 -9.37
C GLY A 169 -0.86 9.95 -8.25
N ARG A 170 -0.44 8.72 -8.59
CA ARG A 170 -0.09 7.69 -7.60
C ARG A 170 1.17 8.05 -6.82
N LEU A 171 2.16 8.67 -7.44
CA LEU A 171 3.33 9.16 -6.71
C LEU A 171 2.93 10.25 -5.71
N THR A 172 2.01 11.13 -6.09
CA THR A 172 1.48 12.19 -5.21
C THR A 172 0.72 11.60 -4.02
N ALA A 173 -0.10 10.58 -4.25
CA ALA A 173 -0.76 9.85 -3.16
C ALA A 173 0.26 9.18 -2.21
N ILE A 174 1.34 8.59 -2.75
CA ILE A 174 2.42 8.08 -1.90
C ILE A 174 3.09 9.21 -1.11
N ALA A 175 3.32 10.37 -1.72
CA ALA A 175 3.93 11.54 -1.08
C ALA A 175 3.08 12.12 0.06
N SER A 176 1.75 12.03 -0.02
CA SER A 176 0.85 12.52 1.03
C SER A 176 0.91 11.68 2.30
N HIS A 177 1.20 10.38 2.19
CA HIS A 177 1.20 9.46 3.33
C HIS A 177 2.61 9.12 3.83
N ILE A 178 3.60 8.97 2.95
CA ILE A 178 5.00 8.76 3.37
C ILE A 178 5.63 10.10 3.70
N ARG A 179 5.67 10.44 4.99
CA ARG A 179 6.54 11.50 5.48
C ARG A 179 7.79 10.86 6.02
N PHE A 180 8.88 10.89 5.27
CA PHE A 180 10.17 10.45 5.80
C PHE A 180 10.47 11.30 7.03
N ILE A 181 10.59 10.70 8.21
CA ILE A 181 10.94 11.42 9.43
C ILE A 181 12.39 11.07 9.76
N THR A 182 13.27 12.06 9.70
CA THR A 182 14.61 11.91 10.29
C THR A 182 14.47 12.02 11.82
N PRO A 183 14.66 10.93 12.61
CA PRO A 183 14.26 10.88 14.02
C PRO A 183 14.94 11.93 14.90
N THR A 184 16.13 12.38 14.50
CA THR A 184 16.92 13.38 15.22
C THR A 184 16.46 14.82 15.01
N GLU A 185 15.68 15.11 13.97
CA GLU A 185 15.42 16.50 13.54
C GLU A 185 13.95 16.83 13.32
N ASN A 186 13.03 15.85 13.44
CA ASN A 186 11.59 16.02 13.24
C ASN A 186 11.22 16.75 11.93
N ARG A 187 12.06 16.60 10.91
CA ARG A 187 11.82 17.14 9.56
C ARG A 187 10.91 16.20 8.81
N GLN A 188 9.98 16.78 8.05
CA GLN A 188 9.11 16.06 7.15
C GLN A 188 9.50 16.40 5.72
N TRP A 189 9.57 15.38 4.89
CA TRP A 189 10.02 15.50 3.50
C TRP A 189 8.88 15.11 2.56
N TRP A 190 8.61 15.96 1.58
CA TRP A 190 7.68 15.70 0.48
C TRP A 190 8.43 15.07 -0.69
N ILE A 191 7.84 14.06 -1.33
CA ILE A 191 8.44 13.41 -2.52
C ILE A 191 8.11 14.25 -3.74
N GLU A 192 9.13 14.82 -4.38
CA GLU A 192 9.00 15.62 -5.60
C GLU A 192 9.13 14.75 -6.86
N GLU A 193 10.01 13.76 -6.81
CA GLU A 193 10.38 12.97 -7.98
C GLU A 193 10.81 11.56 -7.58
N LEU A 194 10.34 10.56 -8.33
CA LEU A 194 10.87 9.20 -8.33
C LEU A 194 11.77 9.00 -9.54
N ARG A 195 12.94 8.39 -9.32
CA ARG A 195 13.78 7.79 -10.36
C ARG A 195 14.02 6.33 -10.05
N ASP A 196 13.75 5.43 -10.99
CA ASP A 196 13.98 4.00 -10.82
C ASP A 196 15.13 3.46 -11.68
N ASN A 197 15.51 2.21 -11.40
CA ASN A 197 16.55 1.49 -12.14
C ASN A 197 16.14 1.04 -13.56
N ARG A 198 14.90 1.28 -13.97
CA ARG A 198 14.42 1.08 -15.35
C ARG A 198 14.59 2.36 -16.18
N GLY A 199 14.97 3.47 -15.56
CA GLY A 199 15.15 4.77 -16.20
C GLY A 199 13.89 5.63 -16.23
N ASN A 200 12.85 5.24 -15.50
CA ASN A 200 11.64 6.06 -15.36
C ASN A 200 11.94 7.26 -14.47
N VAL A 201 11.32 8.38 -14.81
CA VAL A 201 11.32 9.62 -14.01
C VAL A 201 9.89 10.10 -13.90
N ILE A 202 9.38 10.20 -12.68
CA ILE A 202 8.01 10.58 -12.40
C ILE A 202 8.06 11.73 -11.39
N CYS A 203 7.39 12.84 -11.68
CA CYS A 203 7.24 13.95 -10.74
C CYS A 203 5.90 13.84 -10.03
N SER A 204 5.84 14.21 -8.75
CA SER A 204 4.58 14.46 -8.07
C SER A 204 3.87 15.66 -8.72
N GLU A 205 2.56 15.70 -8.57
CA GLU A 205 1.77 16.87 -8.92
C GLU A 205 1.99 17.96 -7.87
N ALA A 206 1.93 19.22 -8.32
CA ALA A 206 2.18 20.41 -7.51
C ALA A 206 0.88 21.02 -6.98
#